data_AF-A0A5D0MWL8-F1
#
_entry.id   AF-A0A5D0MWL8-F1
#
_cell.length_a   1.000
_cell.length_b   1.000
_cell.length_c   1.000
_cell.angle_alpha   90.00
_cell.angle_beta   90.00
_cell.angle_gamma   90.00
#
_symmetry.space_group_name_H-M   'P 1'
#
loop_
_entity.id
_entity.type
_entity.pdbx_description
1 polymer ?
#
loop_
_entity_poly.entity_id
_entity_poly.type
_entity_poly.pdbx_seq_one_letter_code
_entity_poly.pdbx_strand_id
1 'polypeptide(L)' 'MDKPEDPPATGQTGRTFVSRQDLDDADDILFAHPPRKVTRWLCGCGEDWPCPDVRFAQLVRHARVRAAP' A
#
# COMPACT_ATOMS: atom_id res chain seq x y z
N MET A 1 -30.83 -21.66 5.40
CA MET A 1 -29.36 -21.82 5.45
C MET A 1 -28.82 -20.52 6.02
N ASP A 2 -28.02 -20.46 7.06
CA ASP A 2 -27.54 -21.44 8.03
C ASP A 2 -26.78 -20.63 9.10
N LYS A 3 -26.73 -21.11 10.36
CA LYS A 3 -25.51 -21.26 11.18
C LYS A 3 -25.68 -20.87 12.66
N PRO A 4 -25.26 -21.72 13.63
CA PRO A 4 -25.58 -21.56 15.05
C PRO A 4 -24.44 -20.96 15.92
N GLU A 5 -24.88 -20.16 16.90
CA GLU A 5 -24.47 -19.91 18.32
C GLU A 5 -23.00 -19.73 18.78
N ASP A 6 -22.79 -18.82 19.77
CA ASP A 6 -21.71 -18.93 20.80
C ASP A 6 -22.02 -18.11 22.11
N PRO A 7 -21.74 -18.61 23.35
CA PRO A 7 -21.91 -17.89 24.64
C PRO A 7 -20.56 -17.71 25.45
N PRO A 8 -20.47 -17.28 26.75
CA PRO A 8 -19.64 -16.13 27.17
C PRO A 8 -18.39 -16.41 28.04
N ALA A 9 -17.52 -15.39 28.15
CA ALA A 9 -16.17 -15.37 28.75
C ALA A 9 -16.07 -15.03 30.27
N THR A 10 -14.96 -15.39 30.96
CA THR A 10 -14.29 -14.58 32.03
C THR A 10 -12.98 -15.18 32.62
N GLY A 11 -11.92 -14.37 32.78
CA GLY A 11 -10.75 -14.67 33.65
C GLY A 11 -9.37 -14.12 33.21
N GLN A 12 -9.07 -12.83 33.45
CA GLN A 12 -7.82 -12.13 33.09
C GLN A 12 -6.69 -12.26 34.13
N THR A 13 -5.42 -12.35 33.70
CA THR A 13 -4.27 -11.67 34.37
C THR A 13 -3.11 -11.45 33.37
N GLY A 14 -2.98 -10.21 32.88
CA GLY A 14 -1.97 -9.80 31.90
C GLY A 14 -2.61 -8.96 30.80
N ARG A 15 -3.08 -7.76 31.19
CA ARG A 15 -4.25 -7.07 30.65
C ARG A 15 -4.05 -6.60 29.21
N THR A 16 -4.64 -7.31 28.26
CA THR A 16 -4.98 -6.74 26.96
C THR A 16 -6.21 -5.85 27.18
N PHE A 17 -6.03 -4.53 27.05
CA PHE A 17 -7.14 -3.55 27.11
C PHE A 17 -8.05 -3.59 25.88
N VAL A 18 -7.76 -4.49 24.95
CA VAL A 18 -8.44 -4.64 23.66
C VAL A 18 -9.37 -5.85 23.81
N SER A 19 -10.66 -5.65 23.54
CA SER A 19 -11.60 -6.77 23.50
C SER A 19 -11.32 -7.62 22.26
N ARG A 20 -11.78 -8.87 22.24
CA ARG A 20 -11.57 -9.72 21.07
C ARG A 20 -12.34 -9.22 19.84
N GLN A 21 -13.50 -8.61 20.08
CA GLN A 21 -14.28 -7.92 19.06
C GLN A 21 -13.46 -6.80 18.39
N ASP A 22 -12.74 -6.00 19.17
CA ASP A 22 -11.92 -4.91 18.63
C ASP A 22 -10.74 -5.45 17.78
N LEU A 23 -10.23 -6.63 18.09
CA LEU A 23 -9.18 -7.27 17.27
C LEU A 23 -9.75 -7.81 15.96
N ASP A 24 -10.91 -8.46 16.02
CA ASP A 24 -11.58 -9.02 14.83
C ASP A 24 -12.05 -7.88 13.89
N ASP A 25 -12.61 -6.79 14.45
CA ASP A 25 -12.99 -5.61 13.68
C ASP A 25 -11.77 -4.90 13.07
N ALA A 26 -10.64 -4.83 13.79
CA ALA A 26 -9.41 -4.27 13.25
C ALA A 26 -8.84 -5.10 12.10
N ASP A 27 -8.89 -6.43 12.22
CA ASP A 27 -8.47 -7.35 11.15
C ASP A 27 -9.40 -7.26 9.95
N ASP A 28 -10.73 -7.15 10.14
CA ASP A 28 -11.69 -6.92 9.07
C ASP A 28 -11.47 -5.58 8.37
N ILE A 29 -11.16 -4.52 9.12
CA ILE A 29 -10.84 -3.19 8.56
C ILE A 29 -9.54 -3.25 7.77
N LEU A 30 -8.49 -3.89 8.29
CA LEU A 30 -7.19 -4.04 7.60
C LEU A 30 -7.29 -4.96 6.39
N PHE A 31 -8.17 -5.96 6.44
CA PHE A 31 -8.49 -6.83 5.32
C PHE A 31 -9.30 -6.08 4.24
N ALA A 32 -10.29 -5.29 4.64
CA ALA A 32 -11.11 -4.47 3.74
C ALA A 32 -10.33 -3.28 3.16
N HIS A 33 -9.34 -2.75 3.89
CA HIS A 33 -8.54 -1.59 3.53
C HIS A 33 -7.04 -1.90 3.64
N PRO A 34 -6.49 -2.75 2.75
CA PRO A 34 -5.06 -3.02 2.75
C PRO A 34 -4.29 -1.71 2.56
N PRO A 35 -3.25 -1.42 3.38
CA PRO A 35 -2.53 -0.16 3.31
C PRO A 35 -1.84 -0.01 1.96
N ARG A 36 -2.27 0.99 1.17
CA ARG A 36 -1.69 1.29 -0.14
C ARG A 36 -0.58 2.33 0.03
N LYS A 37 0.66 1.96 -0.28
CA LYS A 37 1.75 2.95 -0.45
C LYS A 37 1.55 3.65 -1.79
N VAL A 38 1.04 4.88 -1.78
CA VAL A 38 0.79 5.64 -3.02
C VAL A 38 1.67 6.89 -3.07
N THR A 39 2.86 6.74 -3.63
CA THR A 39 3.73 7.87 -4.02
C THR A 39 3.97 7.78 -5.52
N ARG A 40 3.05 8.33 -6.32
CA ARG A 40 3.21 8.40 -7.78
C ARG A 40 4.00 9.65 -8.12
N TRP A 41 5.19 9.46 -8.67
CA TRP A 41 5.97 10.56 -9.21
C TRP A 41 5.38 10.91 -10.56
N LEU A 42 4.82 12.12 -10.69
CA LEU A 42 4.23 12.62 -11.92
C LEU A 42 5.12 13.72 -12.52
N CYS A 43 5.22 13.73 -13.84
CA CYS A 43 5.84 14.81 -14.59
C CYS A 43 4.88 16.02 -14.71
N GLY A 44 5.40 17.21 -15.06
CA GLY A 44 4.58 18.41 -15.27
C GLY A 44 3.53 18.29 -16.39
N CYS A 45 3.63 17.26 -17.24
CA CYS A 45 2.61 16.89 -18.23
C CYS A 45 1.46 16.03 -17.67
N GLY A 46 1.51 15.63 -16.38
CA GLY A 46 0.50 14.78 -15.73
C GLY A 46 0.71 13.28 -15.91
N GLU A 47 1.73 12.85 -16.65
CA GLU A 47 2.11 11.45 -16.83
C GLU A 47 3.04 10.94 -15.72
N ASP A 48 3.15 9.62 -15.58
CA ASP A 48 4.16 9.00 -14.73
C ASP A 48 5.57 9.46 -15.09
N TRP A 49 6.34 9.83 -14.07
CA TRP A 49 7.75 10.09 -14.22
C TRP A 49 8.53 8.77 -14.27
N PRO A 50 9.48 8.58 -15.21
CA PRO A 50 9.82 9.48 -16.31
C PRO A 50 8.87 9.33 -17.50
N CYS A 51 8.29 10.45 -17.96
CA CYS A 51 7.40 10.51 -19.12
C CYS A 51 8.18 10.31 -20.45
N PRO A 52 7.50 10.10 -21.59
CA PRO A 52 8.14 9.85 -22.89
C PRO A 52 9.17 10.91 -23.28
N ASP A 53 8.89 12.18 -23.02
CA ASP A 53 9.80 13.29 -23.32
C ASP A 53 11.07 13.23 -22.46
N VAL A 54 10.92 12.94 -21.16
CA VAL A 54 12.06 12.77 -20.25
C VAL A 54 12.90 11.56 -20.66
N ARG A 55 12.27 10.46 -21.08
CA ARG A 55 12.97 9.27 -21.58
C ARG A 55 13.72 9.57 -22.87
N PHE A 56 13.11 10.30 -23.79
CA PHE A 56 13.76 10.75 -25.02
C PHE A 56 14.98 11.62 -24.70
N ALA A 57 14.83 12.60 -23.80
CA ALA A 57 15.93 13.46 -23.37
C ALA A 57 17.08 12.68 -22.73
N GLN A 58 16.76 11.70 -21.87
CA GLN A 58 17.75 10.79 -21.29
C GLN A 58 18.48 9.99 -22.38
N LEU A 59 17.75 9.40 -23.32
CA LEU A 59 18.32 8.62 -24.42
C LEU A 59 19.28 9.45 -25.26
N VAL A 60 18.87 10.65 -25.68
CA VAL A 60 19.70 11.57 -26.47
C VAL A 60 20.95 11.97 -25.71
N ARG A 61 20.83 12.25 -24.40
CA ARG A 61 21.98 12.58 -23.55
C ARG A 61 22.96 11.41 -23.47
N HIS A 62 22.48 10.18 -23.26
CA HIS A 62 23.33 8.99 -23.19
C HIS A 62 23.96 8.63 -24.54
N ALA A 63 23.24 8.80 -25.64
CA ALA A 63 23.76 8.60 -27.00
C ALA A 63 24.87 9.61 -27.33
N ARG A 64 24.72 10.88 -26.91
CA ARG A 64 25.78 11.90 -27.04
C ARG A 64 27.03 11.58 -26.22
N VAL A 65 26.90 10.91 -25.07
CA VAL A 65 28.05 10.52 -24.25
C VAL A 65 28.78 9.30 -24.82
N ARG A 66 28.09 8.41 -25.55
CA ARG A 66 28.71 7.29 -26.30
C ARG A 66 29.36 7.70 -27.63
N ALA A 67 29.17 8.93 -28.06
CA ALA A 67 29.94 9.53 -29.15
C ALA A 67 31.24 10.14 -28.59
N ALA A 68 32.12 9.28 -28.07
CA ALA A 68 33.54 9.57 -27.92
C ALA A 68 34.31 8.50 -28.73
N PRO A 69 35.33 8.91 -29.50
CA PRO A 69 35.93 8.12 -30.60
C PRO A 69 36.54 6.79 -30.18
#